data_AF-A0A6J0B6Q4-F1
#
_entry.id   AF-A0A6J0B6Q4-F1
#
_cell.length_a   1.000
_cell.length_b   1.000
_cell.length_c   1.000
_cell.angle_alpha   90.00
_cell.angle_beta   90.00
_cell.angle_gamma   90.00
#
_symmetry.space_group_name_H-M   'P 1'
#
loop_
_entity.id
_entity.type
_entity.pdbx_description
1 polymer ?
#
loop_
_entity_poly.entity_id
_entity_poly.type
_entity_poly.pdbx_seq_one_letter_code
_entity_poly.pdbx_strand_id
1 'polypeptide(L)'
;MRVLLSKLPRPWIVDEKKDDGYTALHLAALNNHVEVAEQLAQAGKADLDLQNVNLQTALHLAVERQHTQIVRLLVREGANLNVADKDGDTPLHEALRHHTLSQLRQLQDVQDVGRLLMGLGAQGQDKKSSASIACFLAAHGADLTLKNKKGQTPLDLCPDPNLCKTLTKCHKDKESHDIEAPVPSAAIDECLVCSDGKRETLFNPCGHVACCNVCAPRVKKCLICRENVLSRIKIEECVVCSDRKAGVLFRPCSHMCACESCASLMKKCVQCRAQIQHMVPLSICCGGGGTISEVKADPEEEPAPLIPNEGEATLMNNGSRDTSHSDIQKLQQQLQDIKEQTMCPVCLDRLKNMIFLCGHGTCQMCGDRMSECPICRKAVDKRILLY
;
A
#
# COMPACT_ATOMS: atom_id res chain seq x y z
N MET A 1 -1.49 -23.89 21.59
CA MET A 1 -0.77 -24.32 20.38
C MET A 1 0.69 -23.87 20.36
N ARG A 2 1.01 -22.58 20.46
CA ARG A 2 2.40 -22.07 20.40
C ARG A 2 3.40 -22.73 21.38
N VAL A 3 2.98 -22.95 22.64
CA VAL A 3 3.80 -23.66 23.65
C VAL A 3 3.96 -25.15 23.31
N LEU A 4 2.95 -25.77 22.70
CA LEU A 4 3.05 -27.15 22.24
C LEU A 4 4.08 -27.21 21.11
N LEU A 5 3.91 -26.39 20.06
CA LEU A 5 4.82 -26.36 18.91
C LEU A 5 6.29 -26.09 19.28
N SER A 6 6.56 -25.21 20.25
CA SER A 6 7.92 -24.93 20.71
C SER A 6 8.53 -25.99 21.62
N LYS A 7 7.73 -26.96 22.08
CA LYS A 7 8.15 -28.04 22.98
C LYS A 7 8.01 -29.43 22.34
N LEU A 8 7.61 -29.50 21.07
CA LEU A 8 7.49 -30.77 20.36
C LEU A 8 8.90 -31.35 20.08
N PRO A 9 9.18 -32.58 20.53
CA PRO A 9 10.45 -33.24 20.24
C PRO A 9 10.56 -33.70 18.76
N ARG A 10 9.46 -33.65 18.02
CA ARG A 10 9.34 -34.10 16.62
C ARG A 10 8.63 -33.04 15.78
N PRO A 11 9.37 -32.20 15.02
CA PRO A 11 8.78 -31.14 14.21
C PRO A 11 7.75 -31.63 13.19
N TRP A 12 7.98 -32.82 12.60
CA TRP A 12 7.11 -33.41 11.56
C TRP A 12 5.74 -33.89 12.06
N ILE A 13 5.48 -33.87 13.38
CA ILE A 13 4.19 -34.32 13.93
C ILE A 13 3.01 -33.44 13.46
N VAL A 14 3.28 -32.21 13.04
CA VAL A 14 2.26 -31.29 12.51
C VAL A 14 1.71 -31.77 11.15
N ASP A 15 2.47 -32.61 10.46
CA ASP A 15 2.19 -33.17 9.14
C ASP A 15 1.59 -34.58 9.20
N GLU A 16 1.47 -35.15 10.40
CA GLU A 16 0.83 -36.45 10.60
C GLU A 16 -0.62 -36.41 10.12
N LYS A 17 -0.95 -37.39 9.30
CA LYS A 17 -2.28 -37.53 8.70
C LYS A 17 -3.14 -38.42 9.58
N LYS A 18 -4.41 -38.05 9.73
CA LYS A 18 -5.45 -38.97 10.20
C LYS A 18 -5.74 -40.04 9.15
N ASP A 19 -6.60 -41.00 9.49
CA ASP A 19 -7.05 -42.08 8.60
C ASP A 19 -7.64 -41.54 7.28
N ASP A 20 -8.33 -40.40 7.34
CA ASP A 20 -8.90 -39.72 6.17
C ASP A 20 -7.87 -38.85 5.40
N GLY A 21 -6.58 -38.92 5.75
CA GLY A 21 -5.52 -38.15 5.12
C GLY A 21 -5.40 -36.69 5.57
N TYR A 22 -6.28 -36.22 6.46
CA TYR A 22 -6.28 -34.83 6.94
C TYR A 22 -5.15 -34.59 7.95
N THR A 23 -4.35 -33.55 7.69
CA THR A 23 -3.38 -33.00 8.66
C THR A 23 -4.03 -31.92 9.54
N ALA A 24 -3.30 -31.43 10.55
CA ALA A 24 -3.74 -30.31 11.36
C ALA A 24 -4.03 -29.04 10.51
N LEU A 25 -3.22 -28.81 9.48
CA LEU A 25 -3.38 -27.65 8.59
C LEU A 25 -4.64 -27.75 7.74
N HIS A 26 -4.97 -28.94 7.22
CA HIS A 26 -6.23 -29.16 6.51
C HIS A 26 -7.45 -28.82 7.38
N LEU A 27 -7.45 -29.26 8.63
CA LEU A 27 -8.55 -29.01 9.56
C LEU A 27 -8.64 -27.53 9.93
N ALA A 28 -7.50 -26.84 10.11
CA ALA A 28 -7.48 -25.41 10.35
C ALA A 28 -8.02 -24.62 9.14
N ALA A 29 -7.64 -25.01 7.93
CA ALA A 29 -8.11 -24.42 6.69
C ALA A 29 -9.61 -24.64 6.49
N LEU A 30 -10.11 -25.86 6.67
CA LEU A 30 -11.52 -26.22 6.51
C LEU A 30 -12.45 -25.43 7.46
N ASN A 31 -12.01 -25.19 8.70
CA ASN A 31 -12.79 -24.54 9.76
C ASN A 31 -12.49 -23.03 9.93
N ASN A 32 -11.72 -22.42 9.02
CA ASN A 32 -11.34 -20.99 9.09
C ASN A 32 -10.59 -20.59 10.38
N HIS A 33 -9.78 -21.47 10.94
CA HIS A 33 -8.98 -21.16 12.14
C HIS A 33 -7.65 -20.49 11.73
N VAL A 34 -7.71 -19.20 11.41
CA VAL A 34 -6.59 -18.44 10.83
C VAL A 34 -5.35 -18.44 11.73
N GLU A 35 -5.50 -18.18 13.02
CA GLU A 35 -4.34 -18.14 13.93
C GLU A 35 -3.71 -19.52 14.10
N VAL A 36 -4.51 -20.59 14.04
CA VAL A 36 -4.03 -21.98 14.10
C VAL A 36 -3.24 -22.31 12.85
N ALA A 37 -3.77 -21.97 11.67
CA ALA A 37 -3.10 -22.18 10.39
C ALA A 37 -1.78 -21.39 10.31
N GLU A 38 -1.76 -20.13 10.78
CA GLU A 38 -0.55 -19.30 10.80
C GLU A 38 0.52 -19.89 11.72
N GLN A 39 0.15 -20.35 12.91
CA GLN A 39 1.10 -21.00 13.82
C GLN A 39 1.62 -22.32 13.25
N LEU A 40 0.78 -23.11 12.57
CA LEU A 40 1.21 -24.36 11.92
C LEU A 40 2.20 -24.09 10.78
N ALA A 41 1.91 -23.12 9.91
CA ALA A 41 2.80 -22.75 8.80
C ALA A 41 4.13 -22.16 9.31
N GLN A 42 4.09 -21.16 10.20
CA GLN A 42 5.29 -20.42 10.58
C GLN A 42 6.10 -21.09 11.68
N ALA A 43 5.45 -21.49 12.77
CA ALA A 43 6.13 -22.07 13.93
C ALA A 43 6.28 -23.59 13.81
N GLY A 44 5.25 -24.25 13.26
CA GLY A 44 5.27 -25.68 13.00
C GLY A 44 6.07 -26.07 11.76
N LYS A 45 6.28 -25.14 10.82
CA LYS A 45 6.86 -25.41 9.50
C LYS A 45 6.13 -26.55 8.77
N ALA A 46 4.80 -26.58 8.91
CA ALA A 46 3.97 -27.59 8.28
C ALA A 46 4.13 -27.56 6.76
N ASP A 47 4.15 -28.73 6.14
CA ASP A 47 4.12 -28.86 4.68
C ASP A 47 2.74 -28.47 4.16
N LEU A 48 2.70 -27.38 3.39
CA LEU A 48 1.48 -26.75 2.89
C LEU A 48 0.83 -27.54 1.74
N ASP A 49 1.61 -28.40 1.08
CA ASP A 49 1.24 -29.08 -0.16
C ASP A 49 0.84 -30.54 0.07
N LEU A 50 0.82 -30.99 1.33
CA LEU A 50 0.32 -32.31 1.67
C LEU A 50 -1.13 -32.46 1.23
N GLN A 51 -1.42 -33.63 0.64
CA GLN A 51 -2.73 -33.96 0.13
C GLN A 51 -3.46 -34.97 1.03
N ASN A 52 -4.77 -34.79 1.22
CA ASN A 52 -5.65 -35.76 1.87
C ASN A 52 -6.02 -36.93 0.91
N VAL A 53 -6.93 -37.83 1.32
CA VAL A 53 -7.36 -38.98 0.48
C VAL A 53 -8.06 -38.59 -0.83
N ASN A 54 -8.61 -37.37 -0.91
CA ASN A 54 -9.19 -36.80 -2.13
C ASN A 54 -8.16 -36.01 -2.94
N LEU A 55 -6.88 -36.16 -2.61
CA LEU A 55 -5.78 -35.39 -3.19
C LEU A 55 -5.91 -33.87 -2.99
N GLN A 56 -6.74 -33.41 -2.06
CA GLN A 56 -6.91 -31.98 -1.79
C GLN A 56 -5.84 -31.50 -0.81
N THR A 57 -5.24 -30.35 -1.08
CA THR A 57 -4.38 -29.63 -0.13
C THR A 57 -5.20 -28.74 0.80
N ALA A 58 -4.56 -28.18 1.84
CA ALA A 58 -5.20 -27.18 2.70
C ALA A 58 -5.72 -25.96 1.89
N LEU A 59 -5.04 -25.60 0.81
CA LEU A 59 -5.46 -24.50 -0.08
C LEU A 59 -6.75 -24.83 -0.82
N HIS A 60 -6.93 -26.07 -1.30
CA HIS A 60 -8.19 -26.50 -1.93
C HIS A 60 -9.36 -26.32 -0.98
N LEU A 61 -9.23 -26.81 0.26
CA LEU A 61 -10.29 -26.71 1.26
C LEU A 61 -10.63 -25.26 1.63
N ALA A 62 -9.62 -24.40 1.72
CA ALA A 62 -9.81 -22.97 1.98
C ALA A 62 -10.55 -22.28 0.82
N VAL A 63 -10.23 -22.62 -0.43
CA VAL A 63 -10.90 -22.08 -1.62
C VAL A 63 -12.33 -22.61 -1.72
N GLU A 64 -12.56 -23.91 -1.57
CA GLU A 64 -13.88 -24.54 -1.59
C GLU A 64 -14.82 -23.86 -0.59
N ARG A 65 -14.31 -23.57 0.62
CA ARG A 65 -15.07 -22.90 1.69
C ARG A 65 -15.04 -21.38 1.65
N GLN A 66 -14.38 -20.78 0.66
CA GLN A 66 -14.31 -19.32 0.47
C GLN A 66 -13.63 -18.57 1.62
N HIS A 67 -12.73 -19.22 2.35
CA HIS A 67 -11.99 -18.66 3.48
C HIS A 67 -10.81 -17.81 3.02
N THR A 68 -11.10 -16.59 2.56
CA THR A 68 -10.14 -15.66 1.94
C THR A 68 -8.87 -15.44 2.77
N GLN A 69 -8.99 -15.35 4.10
CA GLN A 69 -7.86 -15.14 5.00
C GLN A 69 -6.90 -16.32 5.01
N ILE A 70 -7.43 -17.55 5.02
CA ILE A 70 -6.61 -18.76 4.94
C ILE A 70 -5.95 -18.86 3.57
N VAL A 71 -6.68 -18.57 2.49
CA VAL A 71 -6.12 -18.56 1.13
C VAL A 71 -4.91 -17.62 1.07
N ARG A 72 -5.09 -16.37 1.53
CA ARG A 72 -4.01 -15.36 1.56
C ARG A 72 -2.83 -15.79 2.41
N LEU A 73 -3.09 -16.37 3.58
CA LEU A 73 -2.05 -16.93 4.44
C LEU A 73 -1.26 -17.99 3.68
N LEU A 74 -1.91 -19.02 3.13
CA LEU A 74 -1.23 -20.13 2.47
C LEU A 74 -0.42 -19.68 1.25
N VAL A 75 -0.95 -18.76 0.44
CA VAL A 75 -0.21 -18.16 -0.68
C VAL A 75 1.01 -17.38 -0.18
N ARG A 76 0.87 -16.59 0.89
CA ARG A 76 1.97 -15.82 1.48
C ARG A 76 3.09 -16.70 2.03
N GLU A 77 2.73 -17.83 2.63
CA GLU A 77 3.68 -18.81 3.17
C GLU A 77 4.25 -19.75 2.09
N GLY A 78 3.88 -19.55 0.82
CA GLY A 78 4.51 -20.22 -0.33
C GLY A 78 3.87 -21.54 -0.75
N ALA A 79 2.60 -21.78 -0.45
CA ALA A 79 1.88 -22.97 -0.91
C ALA A 79 1.86 -23.06 -2.45
N ASN A 80 1.99 -24.28 -2.99
CA ASN A 80 1.92 -24.52 -4.41
C ASN A 80 0.47 -24.39 -4.92
N LEU A 81 0.24 -23.39 -5.76
CA LEU A 81 -1.09 -23.04 -6.28
C LEU A 81 -1.58 -23.96 -7.40
N ASN A 82 -0.73 -24.89 -7.86
CA ASN A 82 -0.96 -25.73 -9.04
C ASN A 82 -1.07 -27.22 -8.72
N VAL A 83 -1.11 -27.59 -7.44
CA VAL A 83 -1.39 -28.97 -7.03
C VAL A 83 -2.79 -29.34 -7.49
N ALA A 84 -2.94 -30.50 -8.12
CA ALA A 84 -4.21 -30.98 -8.64
C ALA A 84 -4.85 -31.99 -7.67
N ASP A 85 -6.16 -31.88 -7.47
CA ASP A 85 -6.93 -32.82 -6.66
C ASP A 85 -7.30 -34.12 -7.41
N LYS A 86 -8.20 -34.91 -6.82
CA LYS A 86 -8.63 -36.19 -7.39
C LYS A 86 -9.35 -36.04 -8.73
N ASP A 87 -9.95 -34.89 -9.04
CA ASP A 87 -10.58 -34.60 -10.32
C ASP A 87 -9.63 -33.90 -11.29
N GLY A 88 -8.37 -33.68 -10.86
CA GLY A 88 -7.38 -32.92 -11.60
C GLY A 88 -7.61 -31.41 -11.52
N ASP A 89 -8.52 -30.96 -10.67
CA ASP A 89 -8.81 -29.56 -10.48
C ASP A 89 -7.74 -28.95 -9.58
N THR A 90 -7.21 -27.79 -9.99
CA THR A 90 -6.34 -26.96 -9.15
C THR A 90 -7.20 -26.04 -8.27
N PRO A 91 -6.64 -25.38 -7.23
CA PRO A 91 -7.37 -24.38 -6.45
C PRO A 91 -8.02 -23.29 -7.32
N LEU A 92 -7.43 -22.94 -8.48
CA LEU A 92 -8.03 -21.99 -9.40
C LEU A 92 -9.26 -22.55 -10.15
N HIS A 93 -9.25 -23.84 -10.51
CA HIS A 93 -10.43 -24.50 -11.07
C HIS A 93 -11.59 -24.45 -10.07
N GLU A 94 -11.32 -24.79 -8.80
CA GLU A 94 -12.33 -24.75 -7.74
C GLU A 94 -12.89 -23.35 -7.51
N ALA A 95 -12.04 -22.32 -7.46
CA ALA A 95 -12.48 -20.94 -7.30
C ALA A 95 -13.46 -20.50 -8.41
N LEU A 96 -13.15 -20.85 -9.67
CA LEU A 96 -13.97 -20.50 -10.83
C LEU A 96 -15.24 -21.34 -10.93
N ARG A 97 -15.16 -22.64 -10.61
CA ARG A 97 -16.34 -23.51 -10.49
C ARG A 97 -17.32 -22.94 -9.47
N HIS A 98 -16.84 -22.56 -8.29
CA HIS A 98 -17.67 -21.97 -7.24
C HIS A 98 -18.28 -20.64 -7.66
N HIS A 99 -17.51 -19.78 -8.35
CA HIS A 99 -18.01 -18.54 -8.91
C HIS A 99 -19.16 -18.78 -9.89
N THR A 100 -18.98 -19.67 -10.86
CA THR A 100 -19.97 -19.98 -11.89
C THR A 100 -21.25 -20.57 -11.28
N LEU A 101 -21.13 -21.51 -10.34
CA LEU A 101 -22.28 -22.08 -9.64
C LEU A 101 -23.03 -21.04 -8.79
N SER A 102 -22.31 -20.07 -8.22
CA SER A 102 -22.93 -18.97 -7.49
C SER A 102 -23.72 -18.03 -8.42
N GLN A 103 -23.18 -17.73 -9.61
CA GLN A 103 -23.86 -16.91 -10.61
C GLN A 103 -25.13 -17.61 -11.15
N LEU A 104 -25.05 -18.90 -11.46
CA LEU A 104 -26.19 -19.68 -11.96
C LEU A 104 -27.32 -19.77 -10.94
N ARG A 105 -27.01 -19.97 -9.66
CA ARG A 105 -28.02 -19.96 -8.58
C ARG A 105 -28.73 -18.62 -8.48
N GLN A 106 -27.98 -17.51 -8.54
CA GLN A 106 -28.59 -16.19 -8.52
C GLN A 106 -29.55 -15.97 -9.69
N LEU A 107 -29.18 -16.40 -10.91
CA LEU A 107 -30.04 -16.27 -12.09
C LEU A 107 -31.35 -17.08 -11.99
N GLN A 108 -31.31 -18.25 -11.32
CA GLN A 108 -32.51 -19.03 -11.02
C GLN A 108 -33.40 -18.33 -9.98
N ASP A 109 -32.80 -17.75 -8.93
CA ASP A 109 -33.54 -17.03 -7.89
C ASP A 109 -34.26 -15.76 -8.45
N VAL A 110 -33.73 -15.13 -9.51
CA VAL A 110 -34.43 -13.99 -10.18
C VAL A 110 -35.56 -14.45 -11.12
N GLN A 111 -35.64 -15.73 -11.48
CA GLN A 111 -36.77 -16.26 -12.26
C GLN A 111 -37.91 -16.76 -11.34
N ASP A 112 -37.61 -17.02 -10.06
CA ASP A 112 -38.56 -17.46 -9.04
C ASP A 112 -39.26 -16.33 -8.25
N VAL A 113 -39.28 -15.08 -8.77
CA VAL A 113 -40.05 -13.97 -8.15
C VAL A 113 -41.57 -14.20 -8.17
N GLY A 114 -42.04 -15.33 -8.71
CA GLY A 114 -43.40 -15.82 -8.55
C GLY A 114 -43.71 -16.50 -7.21
N ARG A 115 -42.74 -16.75 -6.33
CA ARG A 115 -42.98 -17.44 -5.04
C ARG A 115 -42.14 -16.88 -3.89
N LEU A 116 -42.85 -16.44 -2.83
CA LEU A 116 -42.40 -16.16 -1.43
C LEU A 116 -41.83 -14.75 -1.20
N LEU A 117 -42.44 -13.78 -0.51
CA LEU A 117 -43.55 -13.68 0.45
C LEU A 117 -43.47 -14.52 1.75
N MET A 118 -42.30 -15.04 2.13
CA MET A 118 -42.06 -15.45 3.52
C MET A 118 -40.60 -15.21 3.95
N GLY A 119 -40.34 -14.01 4.50
CA GLY A 119 -39.87 -13.86 5.88
C GLY A 119 -38.62 -14.60 6.40
N LEU A 120 -37.70 -15.10 5.57
CA LEU A 120 -36.39 -15.55 6.02
C LEU A 120 -35.30 -14.86 5.22
N GLY A 121 -34.73 -13.81 5.82
CA GLY A 121 -33.64 -13.04 5.25
C GLY A 121 -32.40 -13.93 5.03
N ALA A 122 -32.09 -14.19 3.77
CA ALA A 122 -30.80 -14.72 3.36
C ALA A 122 -29.72 -13.67 3.65
N GLN A 123 -28.80 -14.01 4.56
CA GLN A 123 -27.57 -13.28 4.85
C GLN A 123 -26.77 -13.07 3.56
N GLY A 124 -26.74 -11.83 3.06
CA GLY A 124 -26.06 -11.46 1.82
C GLY A 124 -24.65 -10.92 2.02
N GLN A 125 -23.68 -11.77 2.42
CA GLN A 125 -22.27 -11.36 2.55
C GLN A 125 -21.29 -11.99 1.54
N ASP A 126 -21.66 -13.05 0.80
CA ASP A 126 -20.67 -13.82 0.01
C ASP A 126 -20.50 -13.40 -1.47
N LYS A 127 -20.97 -12.20 -1.85
CA LYS A 127 -21.16 -11.82 -3.27
C LYS A 127 -19.86 -11.53 -4.04
N LYS A 128 -18.71 -11.45 -3.37
CA LYS A 128 -17.41 -11.08 -3.98
C LYS A 128 -16.27 -12.08 -3.73
N SER A 129 -16.47 -13.09 -2.89
CA SER A 129 -15.37 -13.93 -2.40
C SER A 129 -14.73 -14.76 -3.52
N SER A 130 -15.52 -15.51 -4.31
CA SER A 130 -15.00 -16.49 -5.28
C SER A 130 -14.21 -15.87 -6.43
N ALA A 131 -14.75 -14.81 -7.05
CA ALA A 131 -14.06 -14.07 -8.09
C ALA A 131 -12.79 -13.40 -7.55
N SER A 132 -12.84 -12.85 -6.33
CA SER A 132 -11.67 -12.24 -5.71
C SER A 132 -10.57 -13.27 -5.41
N ILE A 133 -10.92 -14.46 -4.93
CA ILE A 133 -10.00 -15.57 -4.72
C ILE A 133 -9.37 -16.00 -6.05
N ALA A 134 -10.17 -16.15 -7.11
CA ALA A 134 -9.66 -16.53 -8.44
C ALA A 134 -8.67 -15.48 -8.98
N CYS A 135 -9.02 -14.19 -8.92
CA CYS A 135 -8.13 -13.10 -9.30
C CYS A 135 -6.85 -13.08 -8.46
N PHE A 136 -6.97 -13.31 -7.15
CA PHE A 136 -5.84 -13.35 -6.24
C PHE A 136 -4.88 -14.50 -6.58
N LEU A 137 -5.40 -15.72 -6.77
CA LEU A 137 -4.59 -16.88 -7.15
C LEU A 137 -3.88 -16.66 -8.50
N ALA A 138 -4.59 -16.15 -9.51
CA ALA A 138 -4.00 -15.84 -10.81
C ALA A 138 -2.88 -14.80 -10.70
N ALA A 139 -3.10 -13.72 -9.94
CA ALA A 139 -2.09 -12.70 -9.69
C ALA A 139 -0.84 -13.24 -8.96
N HIS A 140 -0.97 -14.32 -8.20
CA HIS A 140 0.15 -14.95 -7.47
C HIS A 140 0.79 -16.12 -8.22
N GLY A 141 0.41 -16.37 -9.47
CA GLY A 141 1.06 -17.37 -10.34
C GLY A 141 0.36 -18.72 -10.39
N ALA A 142 -0.93 -18.79 -10.09
CA ALA A 142 -1.72 -19.95 -10.46
C ALA A 142 -1.78 -20.06 -11.99
N ASP A 143 -1.57 -21.26 -12.51
CA ASP A 143 -1.53 -21.55 -13.93
C ASP A 143 -2.96 -21.67 -14.50
N LEU A 144 -3.22 -20.90 -15.56
CA LEU A 144 -4.49 -20.84 -16.26
C LEU A 144 -4.61 -21.88 -17.39
N THR A 145 -3.53 -22.61 -17.68
CA THR A 145 -3.42 -23.52 -18.83
C THR A 145 -3.54 -24.98 -18.44
N LEU A 146 -3.39 -25.30 -17.16
CA LEU A 146 -3.50 -26.67 -16.64
C LEU A 146 -4.90 -27.22 -16.90
N LYS A 147 -4.96 -28.45 -17.40
CA LYS A 147 -6.23 -29.14 -17.68
C LYS A 147 -6.54 -30.14 -16.59
N ASN A 148 -7.77 -30.12 -16.10
CA ASN A 148 -8.29 -31.16 -15.22
C ASN A 148 -8.53 -32.48 -15.96
N LYS A 149 -9.01 -33.51 -15.26
CA LYS A 149 -9.28 -34.83 -15.87
C LYS A 149 -10.37 -34.80 -16.95
N LYS A 150 -11.20 -33.76 -16.97
CA LYS A 150 -12.21 -33.52 -18.02
C LYS A 150 -11.64 -32.77 -19.23
N GLY A 151 -10.34 -32.46 -19.23
CA GLY A 151 -9.66 -31.73 -20.30
C GLY A 151 -9.97 -30.22 -20.30
N GLN A 152 -10.59 -29.70 -19.25
CA GLN A 152 -10.98 -28.30 -19.11
C GLN A 152 -9.88 -27.53 -18.38
N THR A 153 -9.57 -26.34 -18.87
CA THR A 153 -8.75 -25.35 -18.16
C THR A 153 -9.59 -24.59 -17.13
N PRO A 154 -8.98 -23.86 -16.17
CA PRO A 154 -9.74 -23.00 -15.27
C PRO A 154 -10.62 -21.99 -16.02
N LEU A 155 -10.11 -21.41 -17.12
CA LEU A 155 -10.85 -20.44 -17.92
C LEU A 155 -12.08 -21.04 -18.61
N ASP A 156 -12.05 -22.33 -18.98
CA ASP A 156 -13.21 -23.03 -19.55
C ASP A 156 -14.36 -23.18 -18.54
N LEU A 157 -14.07 -23.08 -17.24
CA LEU A 157 -15.07 -23.11 -16.16
C LEU A 157 -15.67 -21.72 -15.87
N CYS A 158 -15.16 -20.65 -16.49
CA CYS A 158 -15.59 -19.28 -16.26
C CYS A 158 -16.40 -18.74 -17.44
N PRO A 159 -17.73 -18.56 -17.30
CA PRO A 159 -18.57 -18.03 -18.37
C PRO A 159 -18.52 -16.50 -18.49
N ASP A 160 -17.96 -15.77 -17.52
CA ASP A 160 -17.89 -14.31 -17.54
C ASP A 160 -16.69 -13.81 -18.36
N PRO A 161 -16.91 -13.16 -19.52
CA PRO A 161 -15.84 -12.68 -20.38
C PRO A 161 -14.97 -11.61 -19.73
N ASN A 162 -15.51 -10.83 -18.78
CA ASN A 162 -14.75 -9.76 -18.11
C ASN A 162 -13.79 -10.35 -17.08
N LEU A 163 -14.23 -11.36 -16.34
CA LEU A 163 -13.38 -12.07 -15.39
C LEU A 163 -12.25 -12.82 -16.13
N CYS A 164 -12.56 -13.52 -17.23
CA CYS A 164 -11.55 -14.18 -18.06
C CYS A 164 -10.46 -13.21 -18.57
N LYS A 165 -10.86 -12.03 -19.06
CA LYS A 165 -9.92 -10.98 -19.49
C LYS A 165 -9.05 -10.50 -18.34
N THR A 166 -9.64 -10.32 -17.16
CA THR A 166 -8.92 -9.86 -15.96
C THR A 166 -7.89 -10.90 -15.52
N LEU A 167 -8.27 -12.18 -15.44
CA LEU A 167 -7.37 -13.28 -15.09
C LEU A 167 -6.20 -13.41 -16.07
N THR A 168 -6.50 -13.33 -17.37
CA THR A 168 -5.47 -13.39 -18.42
C THR A 168 -4.51 -12.19 -18.35
N LYS A 169 -5.01 -10.99 -18.02
CA LYS A 169 -4.17 -9.81 -17.81
C LYS A 169 -3.26 -9.98 -16.61
N CYS A 170 -3.81 -10.39 -15.47
CA CYS A 170 -3.05 -10.64 -14.23
C CYS A 170 -1.94 -11.67 -14.42
N HIS A 171 -2.12 -12.65 -15.31
CA HIS A 171 -1.11 -13.64 -15.65
C HIS A 171 -0.01 -13.08 -16.55
N LYS A 172 -0.35 -12.30 -17.60
CA LYS A 172 0.62 -11.72 -18.54
C LYS A 172 1.55 -10.68 -17.94
N ASP A 173 1.07 -9.91 -16.97
CA ASP A 173 1.90 -8.91 -16.29
C ASP A 173 3.10 -9.56 -15.57
N LYS A 174 3.06 -10.87 -15.31
CA LYS A 174 4.14 -11.65 -14.69
C LYS A 174 5.17 -12.20 -15.69
N GLU A 175 4.77 -12.62 -16.88
CA GLU A 175 5.71 -13.11 -17.93
C GLU A 175 6.67 -12.02 -18.45
N SER A 176 6.39 -10.73 -18.16
CA SER A 176 7.27 -9.61 -18.52
C SER A 176 8.33 -9.26 -17.48
N HIS A 177 8.36 -9.94 -16.33
CA HIS A 177 9.32 -9.72 -15.24
C HIS A 177 10.02 -11.02 -14.86
N ASP A 178 10.96 -11.48 -15.68
CA ASP A 178 11.93 -12.51 -15.29
C ASP A 178 13.25 -11.87 -14.82
N ILE A 179 13.76 -12.42 -13.71
CA ILE A 179 15.00 -12.10 -12.98
C ILE A 179 14.91 -10.90 -12.03
N GLU A 180 14.24 -11.11 -10.89
CA GLU A 180 14.84 -10.96 -9.56
C GLU A 180 13.97 -11.74 -8.56
N ALA A 181 14.59 -12.38 -7.57
CA ALA A 181 13.90 -13.13 -6.52
C ALA A 181 12.74 -12.29 -5.93
N PRO A 182 11.58 -12.88 -5.61
CA PRO A 182 10.39 -12.11 -5.27
C PRO A 182 10.64 -11.29 -4.00
N VAL A 183 10.87 -10.01 -4.19
CA VAL A 183 10.84 -9.01 -3.13
C VAL A 183 9.38 -8.89 -2.68
N PRO A 184 9.05 -9.09 -1.40
CA PRO A 184 7.66 -9.13 -0.94
C PRO A 184 7.10 -7.69 -0.88
N SER A 185 6.64 -7.14 -2.01
CA SER A 185 6.11 -5.77 -2.05
C SER A 185 4.60 -5.66 -2.24
N ALA A 186 3.87 -6.76 -2.48
CA ALA A 186 2.42 -6.72 -2.70
C ALA A 186 1.55 -7.00 -1.45
N ALA A 187 2.10 -7.60 -0.38
CA ALA A 187 1.34 -8.02 0.81
C ALA A 187 1.32 -7.00 1.98
N ILE A 188 1.98 -5.85 1.80
CA ILE A 188 2.26 -4.90 2.89
C ILE A 188 1.14 -3.84 3.05
N ASP A 189 0.25 -3.70 2.05
CA ASP A 189 -0.70 -2.59 1.96
C ASP A 189 -2.11 -2.90 2.53
N GLU A 190 -2.40 -4.13 2.99
CA GLU A 190 -3.74 -4.53 3.51
C GLU A 190 -3.85 -4.46 5.04
N CYS A 191 -4.96 -3.94 5.55
CA CYS A 191 -5.24 -3.76 6.98
C CYS A 191 -5.18 -5.09 7.75
N LEU A 192 -4.35 -5.16 8.80
CA LEU A 192 -4.21 -6.37 9.64
C LEU A 192 -5.46 -6.76 10.45
N VAL A 193 -6.52 -5.96 10.41
CA VAL A 193 -7.76 -6.19 11.19
C VAL A 193 -8.91 -6.63 10.31
N CYS A 194 -9.14 -5.96 9.18
CA CYS A 194 -10.25 -6.28 8.28
C CYS A 194 -9.82 -6.88 6.95
N SER A 195 -8.53 -6.78 6.59
CA SER A 195 -7.95 -7.18 5.29
C SER A 195 -8.61 -6.60 4.03
N ASP A 196 -9.66 -5.78 4.18
CA ASP A 196 -10.34 -5.10 3.08
C ASP A 196 -9.84 -3.67 2.86
N GLY A 197 -9.45 -2.98 3.93
CA GLY A 197 -8.98 -1.59 3.87
C GLY A 197 -7.47 -1.49 3.69
N LYS A 198 -6.97 -0.41 3.08
CA LYS A 198 -5.53 -0.16 2.97
C LYS A 198 -4.91 0.24 4.30
N ARG A 199 -3.65 -0.13 4.57
CA ARG A 199 -2.93 0.37 5.74
C ARG A 199 -2.58 1.84 5.52
N GLU A 200 -3.22 2.69 6.30
CA GLU A 200 -3.10 4.14 6.11
C GLU A 200 -3.13 4.89 7.43
N THR A 201 -2.97 4.18 8.56
CA THR A 201 -2.91 4.81 9.87
C THR A 201 -1.57 4.54 10.52
N LEU A 202 -0.84 5.63 10.76
CA LEU A 202 0.41 5.68 11.51
C LEU A 202 0.11 5.71 13.01
N PHE A 203 0.74 4.80 13.76
CA PHE A 203 0.63 4.71 15.21
C PHE A 203 1.83 5.33 15.91
N ASN A 204 1.58 6.29 16.79
CA ASN A 204 2.61 6.87 17.65
C ASN A 204 2.60 6.25 19.04
N PRO A 205 3.77 6.13 19.70
CA PRO A 205 5.09 6.64 19.27
C PRO A 205 5.86 5.70 18.32
N CYS A 206 5.36 4.47 18.12
CA CYS A 206 6.13 3.42 17.46
C CYS A 206 6.42 3.64 15.95
N GLY A 207 5.68 4.53 15.28
CA GLY A 207 5.84 4.82 13.85
C GLY A 207 5.38 3.71 12.90
N HIS A 208 4.62 2.73 13.40
CA HIS A 208 4.15 1.61 12.59
C HIS A 208 2.82 1.90 11.89
N VAL A 209 2.63 1.28 10.74
CA VAL A 209 1.42 1.40 9.91
C VAL A 209 0.83 0.00 9.74
N ALA A 210 -0.26 -0.26 10.47
CA ALA A 210 -0.76 -1.64 10.67
C ALA A 210 -2.20 -1.85 10.16
N CYS A 211 -3.02 -0.81 10.10
CA CYS A 211 -4.44 -0.94 9.80
C CYS A 211 -4.98 0.23 8.97
N CYS A 212 -6.20 0.06 8.47
CA CYS A 212 -6.97 1.13 7.84
C CYS A 212 -7.54 2.09 8.89
N ASN A 213 -7.99 3.25 8.42
CA ASN A 213 -8.55 4.30 9.28
C ASN A 213 -9.82 3.85 10.03
N VAL A 214 -10.59 2.91 9.45
CA VAL A 214 -11.82 2.38 10.07
C VAL A 214 -11.50 1.45 11.26
N CYS A 215 -10.42 0.67 11.16
CA CYS A 215 -10.04 -0.30 12.19
C CYS A 215 -9.16 0.31 13.28
N ALA A 216 -8.42 1.37 12.98
CA ALA A 216 -7.47 2.02 13.90
C ALA A 216 -8.06 2.40 15.28
N PRO A 217 -9.30 2.91 15.41
CA PRO A 217 -9.87 3.25 16.72
C PRO A 217 -10.04 2.05 17.66
N ARG A 218 -10.16 0.83 17.11
CA ARG A 218 -10.33 -0.42 17.89
C ARG A 218 -9.00 -0.98 18.41
N VAL A 219 -7.87 -0.47 17.92
CA VAL A 219 -6.53 -0.98 18.22
C VAL A 219 -5.90 -0.17 19.35
N LYS A 220 -5.71 -0.79 20.53
CA LYS A 220 -5.09 -0.16 21.71
C LYS A 220 -3.56 -0.36 21.78
N LYS A 221 -3.07 -1.45 21.19
CA LYS A 221 -1.64 -1.80 21.10
C LYS A 221 -1.29 -2.05 19.64
N CYS A 222 -0.11 -1.59 19.20
CA CYS A 222 0.37 -1.79 17.84
C CYS A 222 0.42 -3.29 17.51
N LEU A 223 -0.12 -3.68 16.35
CA LEU A 223 -0.18 -5.08 15.95
C LEU A 223 1.19 -5.64 15.53
N ILE A 224 2.17 -4.76 15.28
CA ILE A 224 3.53 -5.11 14.87
C ILE A 224 4.45 -5.23 16.10
N CYS A 225 4.60 -4.15 16.89
CA CYS A 225 5.55 -4.10 18.01
C CYS A 225 4.91 -4.25 19.41
N ARG A 226 3.58 -4.34 19.50
CA ARG A 226 2.81 -4.44 20.76
C ARG A 226 2.90 -3.25 21.71
N GLU A 227 3.55 -2.16 21.29
CA GLU A 227 3.59 -0.90 22.04
C GLU A 227 2.20 -0.24 22.13
N ASN A 228 1.93 0.51 23.20
CA ASN A 228 0.66 1.21 23.38
C ASN A 228 0.51 2.34 22.35
N VAL A 229 -0.65 2.42 21.70
CA VAL A 229 -0.94 3.47 20.70
C VAL A 229 -1.43 4.72 21.41
N LEU A 230 -0.60 5.76 21.42
CA LEU A 230 -0.91 7.06 22.03
C LEU A 230 -1.69 7.97 21.08
N SER A 231 -1.27 8.06 19.81
CA SER A 231 -1.99 8.82 18.78
C SER A 231 -1.99 8.09 17.44
N ARG A 232 -2.97 8.44 16.60
CA ARG A 232 -3.27 7.80 15.31
C ARG A 232 -3.34 8.91 14.26
N ILE A 233 -2.51 8.81 13.22
CA ILE A 233 -2.45 9.80 12.16
C ILE A 233 -2.80 9.09 10.85
N LYS A 234 -3.78 9.61 10.11
CA LYS A 234 -4.08 9.13 8.76
C LYS A 234 -2.98 9.61 7.81
N ILE A 235 -2.47 8.71 6.98
CA ILE A 235 -1.48 9.02 5.96
C ILE A 235 -2.20 9.64 4.77
N GLU A 236 -1.87 10.90 4.50
CA GLU A 236 -2.44 11.69 3.40
C GLU A 236 -1.50 11.73 2.20
N GLU A 237 -1.86 12.53 1.20
CA GLU A 237 -1.02 12.78 0.03
C GLU A 237 0.26 13.56 0.41
N CYS A 238 1.27 13.43 -0.43
CA CYS A 238 2.54 14.11 -0.25
C CYS A 238 2.33 15.62 -0.32
N VAL A 239 2.66 16.34 0.75
CA VAL A 239 2.49 17.80 0.86
C VAL A 239 3.37 18.57 -0.14
N VAL A 240 4.39 17.91 -0.71
CA VAL A 240 5.35 18.53 -1.64
C VAL A 240 4.88 18.46 -3.09
N CYS A 241 4.43 17.29 -3.55
CA CYS A 241 4.03 17.11 -4.95
C CYS A 241 2.52 16.97 -5.16
N SER A 242 1.74 16.72 -4.11
CA SER A 242 0.30 16.41 -4.16
C SER A 242 -0.13 15.22 -5.03
N ASP A 243 0.79 14.64 -5.81
CA ASP A 243 0.49 13.58 -6.78
C ASP A 243 0.62 12.14 -6.23
N ARG A 244 1.39 11.95 -5.15
CA ARG A 244 1.72 10.62 -4.59
C ARG A 244 1.38 10.58 -3.12
N LYS A 245 1.03 9.40 -2.58
CA LYS A 245 0.80 9.21 -1.15
C LYS A 245 2.09 9.45 -0.36
N ALA A 246 1.99 10.07 0.82
CA ALA A 246 3.12 10.16 1.73
C ALA A 246 3.52 8.74 2.17
N GLY A 247 4.81 8.45 2.14
CA GLY A 247 5.33 7.10 2.33
C GLY A 247 6.66 7.04 3.07
N VAL A 248 7.14 8.16 3.62
CA VAL A 248 8.41 8.21 4.35
C VAL A 248 8.17 8.83 5.72
N LEU A 249 8.49 8.07 6.77
CA LEU A 249 8.48 8.53 8.15
C LEU A 249 9.83 9.18 8.48
N PHE A 250 9.79 10.43 8.94
CA PHE A 250 10.97 11.16 9.36
C PHE A 250 11.26 10.99 10.84
N ARG A 251 12.51 10.69 11.20
CA ARG A 251 12.99 10.75 12.59
C ARG A 251 13.89 11.98 12.79
N PRO A 252 13.83 12.64 13.97
CA PRO A 252 13.09 12.24 15.18
C PRO A 252 11.62 12.69 15.23
N CYS A 253 11.13 13.49 14.27
CA CYS A 253 9.84 14.16 14.39
C CYS A 253 8.59 13.29 14.18
N SER A 254 8.73 12.04 13.73
CA SER A 254 7.64 11.07 13.48
C SER A 254 6.57 11.52 12.46
N HIS A 255 6.88 12.51 11.61
CA HIS A 255 5.97 12.95 10.55
C HIS A 255 6.12 12.09 9.29
N MET A 256 5.00 11.79 8.63
CA MET A 256 4.94 11.13 7.34
C MET A 256 4.19 12.02 6.34
N CYS A 257 4.92 12.93 5.69
CA CYS A 257 4.34 13.99 4.85
C CYS A 257 4.90 14.07 3.44
N ALA A 258 5.88 13.22 3.10
CA ALA A 258 6.50 13.18 1.79
C ALA A 258 6.45 11.77 1.18
N CYS A 259 6.31 11.70 -0.15
CA CYS A 259 6.57 10.48 -0.91
C CYS A 259 8.09 10.23 -1.02
N GLU A 260 8.50 9.03 -1.43
CA GLU A 260 9.91 8.62 -1.47
C GLU A 260 10.81 9.54 -2.29
N SER A 261 10.35 9.95 -3.47
CA SER A 261 11.11 10.86 -4.34
C SER A 261 11.23 12.26 -3.75
N CYS A 262 10.16 12.82 -3.19
CA CYS A 262 10.23 14.14 -2.55
C CYS A 262 11.05 14.10 -1.26
N ALA A 263 10.95 13.02 -0.48
CA ALA A 263 11.68 12.85 0.76
C ALA A 263 13.20 12.85 0.53
N SER A 264 13.69 12.23 -0.54
CA SER A 264 15.12 12.15 -0.87
C SER A 264 15.83 13.52 -0.99
N LEU A 265 15.08 14.58 -1.27
CA LEU A 265 15.58 15.95 -1.43
C LEU A 265 15.50 16.77 -0.13
N MET A 266 14.97 16.19 0.96
CA MET A 266 14.65 16.92 2.19
C MET A 266 15.72 16.71 3.26
N LYS A 267 16.31 17.82 3.75
CA LYS A 267 17.15 17.82 4.96
C LYS A 267 16.36 18.20 6.24
N LYS A 268 15.20 18.85 6.09
CA LYS A 268 14.31 19.28 7.18
C LYS A 268 12.86 18.90 6.89
N CYS A 269 12.12 18.52 7.93
CA CYS A 269 10.71 18.17 7.81
C CYS A 269 9.88 19.41 7.43
N VAL A 270 9.03 19.32 6.42
CA VAL A 270 8.19 20.45 5.97
C VAL A 270 7.12 20.85 7.00
N GLN A 271 6.66 19.90 7.82
CA GLN A 271 5.62 20.14 8.82
C GLN A 271 6.16 20.83 10.09
N CYS A 272 7.27 20.36 10.65
CA CYS A 272 7.80 20.87 11.92
C CYS A 272 9.16 21.56 11.83
N ARG A 273 9.75 21.66 10.64
CA ARG A 273 11.08 22.24 10.38
C ARG A 273 12.26 21.56 11.09
N ALA A 274 12.03 20.48 11.83
CA ALA A 274 13.06 19.68 12.47
C ALA A 274 14.01 19.05 11.43
N GLN A 275 15.28 18.92 11.81
CA GLN A 275 16.29 18.24 10.99
C GLN A 275 15.97 16.76 10.88
N ILE A 276 15.98 16.24 9.65
CA ILE A 276 15.72 14.83 9.38
C ILE A 276 17.03 14.08 9.58
N GLN A 277 17.06 13.17 10.54
CA GLN A 277 18.21 12.30 10.80
C GLN A 277 18.07 10.98 10.04
N HIS A 278 16.87 10.40 10.08
CA HIS A 278 16.57 9.15 9.37
C HIS A 278 15.27 9.25 8.59
N MET A 279 15.27 8.60 7.43
CA MET A 279 14.10 8.38 6.59
C MET A 279 13.75 6.90 6.61
N VAL A 280 12.55 6.58 7.09
CA VAL A 280 12.05 5.21 7.18
C VAL A 280 10.93 5.04 6.16
N PRO A 281 11.15 4.25 5.10
CA PRO A 281 10.12 3.94 4.11
C PRO A 281 8.89 3.25 4.72
N LEU A 282 7.74 3.43 4.10
CA LEU A 282 6.46 2.85 4.52
C LEU A 282 6.53 1.32 4.60
N SER A 283 7.29 0.69 3.72
CA SER A 283 7.54 -0.76 3.74
C SER A 283 8.08 -1.24 5.08
N ILE A 284 9.04 -0.50 5.67
CA ILE A 284 9.61 -0.79 6.99
C ILE A 284 8.59 -0.46 8.10
N CYS A 285 7.88 0.66 7.98
CA CYS A 285 6.82 1.02 8.93
C CYS A 285 5.69 -0.02 9.01
N CYS A 286 5.45 -0.76 7.93
CA CYS A 286 4.46 -1.84 7.87
C CYS A 286 5.01 -3.22 8.30
N GLY A 287 6.23 -3.28 8.82
CA GLY A 287 6.87 -4.51 9.29
C GLY A 287 7.61 -5.31 8.21
N GLY A 288 7.81 -4.73 7.02
CA GLY A 288 8.64 -5.30 5.96
C GLY A 288 10.14 -5.04 6.18
N GLY A 289 10.99 -5.76 5.45
CA GLY A 289 12.44 -5.52 5.41
C GLY A 289 12.80 -4.32 4.52
N GLY A 290 13.86 -3.60 4.87
CA GLY A 290 14.38 -2.48 4.07
C GLY A 290 15.55 -1.77 4.76
N THR A 291 16.27 -0.93 4.01
CA THR A 291 17.37 -0.11 4.52
C THR A 291 16.85 1.24 5.00
N ILE A 292 17.24 1.67 6.20
CA ILE A 292 16.96 3.02 6.71
C ILE A 292 18.04 3.96 6.15
N SER A 293 17.62 5.02 5.45
CA SER A 293 18.54 6.01 4.93
C SER A 293 18.93 7.00 6.03
N GLU A 294 20.23 7.09 6.33
CA GLU A 294 20.79 8.12 7.20
C GLU A 294 21.09 9.38 6.39
N VAL A 295 20.59 10.51 6.86
CA VAL A 295 20.90 11.81 6.27
C VAL A 295 22.17 12.31 6.97
N LYS A 296 23.31 12.21 6.29
CA LYS A 296 24.57 12.77 6.81
C LYS A 296 24.38 14.26 7.04
N ALA A 297 24.55 14.69 8.28
CA ALA A 297 24.73 16.09 8.60
C ALA A 297 26.06 16.54 7.96
N ASP A 298 26.03 17.67 7.26
CA ASP A 298 27.27 18.41 7.02
C ASP A 298 27.87 18.73 8.41
N PRO A 299 29.18 18.52 8.65
CA PRO A 299 29.75 18.69 9.98
C PRO A 299 29.49 20.11 10.50
N GLU A 300 28.82 20.19 11.64
CA GLU A 300 28.50 21.44 12.33
C GLU A 300 29.81 22.12 12.76
N GLU A 301 30.04 23.35 12.30
CA GLU A 301 30.99 24.27 12.93
C GLU A 301 30.47 24.59 14.34
N GLU A 302 31.17 24.11 15.37
CA GLU A 302 31.08 24.72 16.69
C GLU A 302 31.68 26.13 16.66
N PRO A 303 31.10 27.11 17.38
CA PRO A 303 31.58 28.48 17.36
C PRO A 303 32.79 28.63 18.29
N ALA A 304 33.99 28.78 17.74
CA ALA A 304 35.16 29.23 18.49
C ALA A 304 35.24 30.78 18.49
N PRO A 305 35.69 31.41 19.59
CA PRO A 305 35.58 32.85 19.79
C PRO A 305 36.64 33.67 19.03
N LEU A 306 36.28 34.94 18.77
CA LEU A 306 37.08 36.06 18.28
C LEU A 306 38.47 36.13 18.96
N ILE A 307 39.60 36.39 18.27
CA ILE A 307 40.31 37.69 18.02
C ILE A 307 41.54 37.44 17.05
N PRO A 308 42.42 38.40 16.63
CA PRO A 308 42.63 38.70 15.20
C PRO A 308 44.09 38.57 14.66
N ASN A 309 44.18 38.75 13.33
CA ASN A 309 45.26 39.37 12.56
C ASN A 309 46.48 38.54 12.06
N GLU A 310 46.78 38.81 10.78
CA GLU A 310 48.05 38.73 10.03
C GLU A 310 48.60 37.39 9.53
N GLY A 311 48.98 37.40 8.24
CA GLY A 311 50.16 36.68 7.76
C GLY A 311 49.94 35.58 6.71
N GLU A 312 49.99 36.00 5.44
CA GLU A 312 50.67 35.35 4.31
C GLU A 312 50.50 33.85 3.97
N ALA A 313 50.06 33.65 2.71
CA ALA A 313 50.58 32.74 1.68
C ALA A 313 50.57 31.20 1.99
N THR A 314 50.29 30.27 1.06
CA THR A 314 50.47 30.23 -0.39
C THR A 314 49.79 28.95 -0.93
N LEU A 315 49.58 28.89 -2.26
CA LEU A 315 49.49 27.70 -3.13
C LEU A 315 48.09 27.10 -3.45
N MET A 316 47.50 27.68 -4.51
CA MET A 316 47.05 27.03 -5.76
C MET A 316 46.63 25.55 -5.72
N ASN A 317 45.40 25.23 -6.17
CA ASN A 317 45.20 24.68 -7.51
C ASN A 317 43.73 24.76 -8.00
N ASN A 318 43.61 24.78 -9.32
CA ASN A 318 42.51 25.11 -10.21
C ASN A 318 41.19 24.33 -10.06
N GLY A 319 40.11 25.10 -10.31
CA GLY A 319 39.19 24.83 -11.43
C GLY A 319 38.05 23.86 -11.18
N SER A 320 36.86 24.39 -10.85
CA SER A 320 35.51 23.94 -11.29
C SER A 320 34.34 24.45 -10.43
N ARG A 321 34.45 25.57 -9.68
CA ARG A 321 33.37 26.03 -8.76
C ARG A 321 32.53 27.24 -9.22
N ASP A 322 32.85 27.85 -10.37
CA ASP A 322 32.16 29.09 -10.78
C ASP A 322 30.84 28.86 -11.53
N THR A 323 30.64 27.70 -12.17
CA THR A 323 29.39 27.40 -12.88
C THR A 323 28.21 27.29 -11.91
N SER A 324 28.35 26.49 -10.85
CA SER A 324 27.30 26.27 -9.85
C SER A 324 26.88 27.54 -9.12
N HIS A 325 27.81 28.45 -8.82
CA HIS A 325 27.47 29.68 -8.11
C HIS A 325 26.73 30.67 -9.03
N SER A 326 27.16 30.77 -10.29
CA SER A 326 26.46 31.59 -11.29
C SER A 326 25.07 31.05 -11.60
N ASP A 327 24.89 29.73 -11.62
CA ASP A 327 23.62 29.09 -11.92
C ASP A 327 22.66 29.16 -10.71
N ILE A 328 23.17 29.05 -9.48
CA ILE A 328 22.39 29.32 -8.27
C ILE A 328 21.92 30.78 -8.24
N GLN A 329 22.77 31.74 -8.59
CA GLN A 329 22.39 33.15 -8.66
C GLN A 329 21.33 33.40 -9.74
N LYS A 330 21.47 32.80 -10.93
CA LYS A 330 20.45 32.89 -12.00
C LYS A 330 19.12 32.28 -11.56
N LEU A 331 19.14 31.12 -10.90
CA LEU A 331 17.93 30.47 -10.40
C LEU A 331 17.27 31.26 -9.27
N GLN A 332 18.05 31.86 -8.37
CA GLN A 332 17.55 32.76 -7.34
C GLN A 332 16.92 34.01 -7.94
N GLN A 333 17.53 34.59 -8.98
CA GLN A 333 16.96 35.72 -9.71
C GLN A 333 15.65 35.32 -10.41
N GLN A 334 15.62 34.19 -11.12
CA GLN A 334 14.40 33.69 -11.76
C GLN A 334 13.28 33.42 -10.75
N LEU A 335 13.59 32.89 -9.58
CA LEU A 335 12.60 32.66 -8.52
C LEU A 335 12.06 33.97 -7.96
N GLN A 336 12.90 35.00 -7.84
CA GLN A 336 12.50 36.34 -7.42
C GLN A 336 11.62 37.02 -8.48
N ASP A 337 11.99 36.93 -9.75
CA ASP A 337 11.19 37.48 -10.86
C ASP A 337 9.81 36.81 -10.94
N ILE A 338 9.73 35.48 -10.77
CA ILE A 338 8.47 34.73 -10.74
C ILE A 338 7.62 35.15 -9.52
N LYS A 339 8.25 35.33 -8.35
CA LYS A 339 7.54 35.83 -7.16
C LYS A 339 6.95 37.21 -7.42
N GLU A 340 7.72 38.14 -7.98
CA GLU A 340 7.24 39.49 -8.28
C GLU A 340 6.09 39.49 -9.32
N GLN A 341 6.16 38.59 -10.29
CA GLN A 341 5.10 38.44 -11.29
C GLN A 341 3.81 37.83 -10.73
N THR A 342 3.91 36.98 -9.70
CA THR A 342 2.76 36.24 -9.15
C THR A 342 2.20 36.85 -7.87
N MET A 343 2.96 37.71 -7.18
CA MET A 343 2.52 38.39 -5.96
C MET A 343 1.68 39.64 -6.25
N CYS A 344 0.70 39.88 -5.39
CA CYS A 344 -0.16 41.05 -5.45
C CYS A 344 0.70 42.32 -5.35
N PRO A 345 0.61 43.25 -6.32
CA PRO A 345 1.45 44.45 -6.34
C PRO A 345 1.12 45.43 -5.21
N VAL A 346 0.06 45.16 -4.44
CA VAL A 346 -0.44 46.06 -3.40
C VAL A 346 -0.02 45.61 -2.01
N CYS A 347 -0.18 44.32 -1.68
CA CYS A 347 0.22 43.81 -0.37
C CYS A 347 1.58 43.11 -0.38
N LEU A 348 2.12 42.74 -1.56
CA LEU A 348 3.36 41.97 -1.74
C LEU A 348 3.44 40.63 -0.99
N ASP A 349 2.34 40.22 -0.36
CA ASP A 349 2.30 39.10 0.59
C ASP A 349 1.39 37.95 0.11
N ARG A 350 0.44 38.25 -0.79
CA ARG A 350 -0.54 37.28 -1.32
C ARG A 350 -0.39 37.13 -2.81
N LEU A 351 -0.64 35.93 -3.34
CA LEU A 351 -0.64 35.70 -4.80
C LEU A 351 -1.82 36.40 -5.49
N LYS A 352 -1.62 36.74 -6.78
CA LYS A 352 -2.66 37.27 -7.65
C LYS A 352 -3.67 36.15 -7.95
N ASN A 353 -4.86 36.24 -7.40
CA ASN A 353 -5.98 35.33 -7.65
C ASN A 353 -7.22 36.08 -8.17
N MET A 354 -7.05 37.34 -8.58
CA MET A 354 -8.10 38.16 -9.18
C MET A 354 -7.50 38.98 -10.33
N ILE A 355 -8.19 39.05 -11.47
CA ILE A 355 -7.83 39.86 -12.63
C ILE A 355 -8.95 40.86 -12.94
N PHE A 356 -8.58 42.10 -13.24
CA PHE A 356 -9.48 43.13 -13.76
C PHE A 356 -9.60 43.02 -15.29
N LEU A 357 -10.67 43.56 -15.89
CA LEU A 357 -10.83 43.57 -17.37
C LEU A 357 -9.67 44.23 -18.12
N CYS A 358 -8.92 45.12 -17.48
CA CYS A 358 -7.72 45.71 -18.07
C CYS A 358 -6.52 44.75 -18.15
N GLY A 359 -6.66 43.50 -17.69
CA GLY A 359 -5.63 42.46 -17.74
C GLY A 359 -4.70 42.42 -16.53
N HIS A 360 -4.81 43.37 -15.60
CA HIS A 360 -3.96 43.45 -14.42
C HIS A 360 -4.54 42.68 -13.24
N GLY A 361 -3.67 41.99 -12.49
CA GLY A 361 -4.07 41.13 -11.38
C GLY A 361 -3.64 41.61 -9.99
N THR A 362 -4.49 41.35 -9.00
CA THR A 362 -4.27 41.58 -7.57
C THR A 362 -4.73 40.35 -6.78
N CYS A 363 -4.43 40.30 -5.47
CA CYS A 363 -5.12 39.34 -4.61
C CYS A 363 -6.54 39.83 -4.33
N GLN A 364 -7.46 38.90 -4.12
CA GLN A 364 -8.88 39.18 -3.90
C GLN A 364 -9.10 40.23 -2.80
N MET A 365 -8.42 40.10 -1.66
CA MET A 365 -8.56 41.03 -0.53
C MET A 365 -8.18 42.48 -0.87
N CYS A 366 -7.21 42.67 -1.77
CA CYS A 366 -6.81 43.99 -2.23
C CYS A 366 -7.74 44.47 -3.36
N GLY A 367 -8.05 43.60 -4.33
CA GLY A 367 -8.87 43.96 -5.49
C GLY A 367 -10.32 44.29 -5.18
N ASP A 368 -10.90 43.70 -4.13
CA ASP A 368 -12.26 43.98 -3.68
C ASP A 368 -12.44 45.41 -3.18
N ARG A 369 -11.37 46.04 -2.68
CA ARG A 369 -11.38 47.41 -2.13
C ARG A 369 -11.04 48.49 -3.16
N MET A 370 -10.73 48.11 -4.40
CA MET A 370 -10.24 49.02 -5.43
C MET A 370 -11.34 49.41 -6.41
N SER A 371 -11.50 50.71 -6.62
CA SER A 371 -12.32 51.29 -7.71
C SER A 371 -11.54 51.49 -9.00
N GLU A 372 -10.21 51.56 -8.93
CA GLU A 372 -9.31 51.75 -10.07
C GLU A 372 -8.15 50.75 -10.02
N CYS A 373 -7.68 50.33 -11.19
CA CYS A 373 -6.55 49.41 -11.30
C CYS A 373 -5.25 50.09 -10.81
N PRO A 374 -4.49 49.48 -9.88
CA PRO A 374 -3.26 50.09 -9.34
C PRO A 374 -2.12 50.20 -10.35
N ILE A 375 -2.18 49.44 -11.46
CA ILE A 375 -1.13 49.43 -12.50
C ILE A 375 -1.46 50.44 -13.61
N CYS A 376 -2.69 50.41 -14.16
CA CYS A 376 -3.05 51.23 -15.32
C CYS A 376 -4.08 52.34 -15.04
N ARG A 377 -4.54 52.50 -13.79
CA ARG A 377 -5.49 53.54 -13.32
C ARG A 377 -6.82 53.60 -14.08
N LYS A 378 -7.20 52.51 -14.77
CA LYS A 378 -8.53 52.37 -15.39
C LYS A 378 -9.54 51.96 -14.32
N ALA A 379 -10.78 52.44 -14.42
CA ALA A 379 -11.88 52.03 -13.55
C ALA A 379 -12.10 50.51 -13.60
N VAL A 380 -12.43 49.92 -12.45
CA VAL A 380 -12.64 48.47 -12.31
C VAL A 380 -14.11 48.13 -12.52
N ASP A 381 -14.47 47.76 -13.75
CA ASP A 381 -15.86 47.43 -14.11
C ASP A 381 -16.24 45.98 -13.81
N LYS A 382 -15.31 45.02 -13.99
CA LYS A 382 -15.50 43.61 -13.62
C LYS A 382 -14.24 43.03 -12.99
N ARG A 383 -14.45 42.16 -12.00
CA ARG A 383 -13.43 41.39 -11.27
C ARG A 383 -13.63 39.91 -11.58
N ILE A 384 -12.59 39.23 -12.05
CA ILE A 384 -12.61 37.80 -12.36
C ILE A 384 -11.70 37.11 -11.36
N LEU A 385 -12.26 36.19 -10.57
CA LEU A 385 -11.48 35.36 -9.65
C LEU A 385 -10.88 34.19 -10.43
N LEU A 386 -9.59 33.97 -10.23
CA LEU A 386 -8.88 32.79 -10.71
C LEU A 386 -8.91 31.76 -9.58
N TYR A 387 -9.59 30.64 -9.81
CA TYR A 387 -9.71 29.54 -8.85
C TYR A 387 -8.43 28.73 -8.74
#